data_AF-A0ABD0PCL6-F1
#
_entry.id   AF-A0ABD0PCL6-F1
#
_cell.length_a   1.000
_cell.length_b   1.000
_cell.length_c   1.000
_cell.angle_alpha   90.00
_cell.angle_beta   90.00
_cell.angle_gamma   90.00
#
_symmetry.space_group_name_H-M   'P 1'
#
loop_
_entity.id
_entity.type
_entity.pdbx_description
1 polymer ?
#
loop_
_entity_poly.entity_id
_entity_poly.type
_entity_poly.pdbx_seq_one_letter_code
_entity_poly.pdbx_strand_id
1 'polypeptide(L)' 'MAAATEKRLSRGISHASSTIVSLARSHVSSTGGSNEPLLDTPLCTFQLPDLTVYRDDFRGFIERDLIEQSMMVA' A
#
# COMPACT_ATOMS: atom_id res chain seq x y z
N MET A 1 32.89 -2.46 5.51
CA MET A 1 31.54 -3.02 5.81
C MET A 1 30.53 -2.00 5.33
N ALA A 2 30.04 -2.15 4.09
CA ALA A 2 29.10 -1.20 3.50
C ALA A 2 27.74 -1.40 4.17
N ALA A 3 27.24 -0.38 4.86
CA ALA A 3 25.86 -0.35 5.32
C ALA A 3 24.98 -0.35 4.06
N ALA A 4 24.37 -1.49 3.74
CA ALA A 4 23.30 -1.52 2.78
C ALA A 4 22.25 -0.54 3.27
N THR A 5 22.02 0.54 2.53
CA THR A 5 20.88 1.42 2.75
C THR A 5 19.65 0.55 2.48
N GLU A 6 19.13 -0.10 3.53
CA GLU A 6 17.87 -0.81 3.45
C GLU A 6 16.85 0.22 2.97
N LYS A 7 16.46 0.11 1.70
CA LYS A 7 15.38 0.90 1.08
C LYS A 7 14.05 0.40 1.64
N ARG A 8 13.94 0.42 2.95
CA ARG A 8 12.71 0.23 3.68
C ARG A 8 11.77 1.30 3.15
N LEU A 9 10.68 0.92 2.49
CA LEU A 9 9.68 1.91 2.10
C LEU A 9 9.32 2.61 3.42
N SER A 10 9.33 3.93 3.44
CA SER A 10 9.06 4.69 4.66
C SER A 10 7.59 4.49 5.05
N ARG A 11 7.28 3.34 5.63
CA ARG A 11 6.07 2.86 6.27
C ARG A 11 4.77 3.11 5.49
N GLY A 12 4.77 2.81 4.19
CA GLY A 12 3.53 2.71 3.42
C GLY A 12 3.73 2.76 1.90
N ILE A 13 2.93 1.98 1.16
CA ILE A 13 2.89 2.00 -0.32
C ILE A 13 2.61 3.40 -0.88
N SER A 14 1.91 4.23 -0.10
CA SER A 14 1.59 5.62 -0.43
C SER A 14 2.82 6.54 -0.53
N HIS A 15 3.92 6.17 0.13
CA HIS A 15 5.18 6.89 0.04
C HIS A 15 6.02 6.52 -1.18
N ALA A 16 5.78 5.35 -1.78
CA ALA A 16 6.49 4.94 -3.00
C ALA A 16 6.14 5.82 -4.21
N SER A 17 4.91 6.34 -4.26
CA SER A 17 4.46 7.27 -5.29
C SER A 17 3.50 8.32 -4.73
N SER A 18 4.07 9.33 -4.07
CA SER A 18 3.32 10.41 -3.43
C SER A 18 2.46 11.21 -4.41
N THR A 19 2.90 11.38 -5.67
CA THR A 19 2.15 12.08 -6.72
C THR A 19 0.85 11.35 -7.07
N ILE A 20 0.90 10.03 -7.26
CA ILE A 20 -0.28 9.22 -7.58
C ILE A 20 -1.28 9.23 -6.42
N VAL A 21 -0.79 9.06 -5.20
CA VAL A 21 -1.66 9.09 -4.00
C VAL A 21 -2.30 10.46 -3.81
N SER A 22 -1.56 11.55 -4.05
CA SER A 22 -2.11 12.90 -3.95
C SER A 22 -3.22 13.14 -4.98
N LEU A 23 -3.02 12.66 -6.21
CA LEU A 23 -4.05 12.71 -7.26
C LEU A 23 -5.30 11.93 -6.85
N ALA A 24 -5.13 10.68 -6.39
CA ALA A 24 -6.25 9.84 -5.94
C ALA A 24 -7.02 10.48 -4.78
N ARG A 25 -6.32 11.07 -3.80
CA ARG A 25 -6.94 11.82 -2.69
C ARG A 25 -7.71 13.03 -3.18
N SER A 26 -7.18 13.76 -4.17
CA SER A 26 -7.88 14.90 -4.77
C SER A 26 -9.18 14.48 -5.46
N HIS A 27 -9.20 13.34 -6.16
CA HIS A 27 -10.43 12.82 -6.77
C HIS A 27 -11.47 12.44 -5.71
N VAL A 28 -11.10 11.67 -4.69
CA VAL A 28 -12.03 11.28 -3.61
C VAL A 28 -12.54 12.50 -2.84
N SER A 29 -11.66 13.46 -2.53
CA SER A 29 -12.01 14.71 -1.87
C SER A 29 -12.95 15.59 -2.71
N SER A 30 -12.76 15.61 -4.04
CA SER A 30 -13.61 16.39 -4.95
C SER A 30 -14.99 15.76 -5.09
N THR A 31 -15.10 14.43 -5.05
CA THR A 31 -16.39 13.73 -5.06
C THR A 31 -17.15 13.93 -3.74
N GLY A 32 -16.44 14.07 -2.61
CA GLY A 32 -17.04 14.26 -1.28
C GLY A 32 -17.67 15.64 -1.00
N GLY A 33 -17.61 16.59 -1.94
CA GLY A 33 -18.34 17.87 -1.87
C GLY A 33 -19.77 17.81 -2.42
N SER A 34 -20.13 16.68 -3.06
CA SER A 34 -21.49 16.42 -3.55
C SER A 34 -22.13 15.46 -2.55
N ASN A 35 -23.37 15.71 -2.14
CA ASN A 35 -24.19 14.82 -1.28
C ASN A 35 -24.49 13.44 -1.91
N GLU A 36 -23.66 12.96 -2.85
CA GLU A 36 -23.79 11.64 -3.42
C GLU A 36 -23.46 10.61 -2.34
N PRO A 37 -24.37 9.67 -2.06
CA PRO A 37 -24.13 8.62 -1.10
C PRO A 37 -22.85 7.87 -1.48
N LEU A 38 -22.02 7.59 -0.47
CA LEU A 38 -20.88 6.69 -0.63
C LEU A 38 -21.43 5.40 -1.29
N LEU A 39 -20.93 5.04 -2.47
CA LEU A 39 -21.44 3.89 -3.21
C LEU A 39 -21.45 2.66 -2.29
N ASP A 40 -22.56 1.93 -2.23
CA ASP A 40 -22.70 0.72 -1.41
C ASP A 40 -21.64 -0.34 -1.75
N THR A 41 -21.12 -0.32 -2.99
CA THR A 41 -20.02 -1.18 -3.44
C THR A 41 -18.86 -0.31 -3.93
N PRO A 42 -17.62 -0.51 -3.43
CA PRO A 42 -16.46 0.23 -3.92
C PRO A 42 -16.16 -0.15 -5.37
N LEU A 43 -15.96 0.86 -6.23
CA LEU A 43 -15.61 0.67 -7.64
C LEU A 43 -14.19 0.11 -7.82
N CYS A 44 -13.30 0.40 -6.88
CA CYS A 44 -11.91 -0.01 -6.92
C CYS A 44 -11.51 -0.59 -5.55
N THR A 45 -10.84 -1.75 -5.56
CA THR A 45 -10.25 -2.36 -4.38
C THR A 45 -8.74 -2.49 -4.55
N PHE A 46 -8.02 -2.58 -3.42
CA PHE A 46 -6.61 -2.89 -3.42
C PHE A 46 -6.43 -4.38 -3.11
N GLN A 47 -5.68 -5.08 -3.96
CA GLN A 47 -5.29 -6.46 -3.71
C GLN A 47 -3.77 -6.55 -3.73
N LEU A 48 -3.20 -7.20 -2.71
CA LEU A 48 -1.79 -7.49 -2.67
C LEU A 48 -1.47 -8.56 -3.75
N PRO A 49 -0.44 -8.35 -4.59
CA PRO A 49 -0.01 -9.37 -5.54
C PRO A 49 0.53 -10.60 -4.80
N ASP A 50 0.50 -11.75 -5.46
CA ASP A 50 1.08 -12.98 -4.93
C ASP A 50 2.59 -12.81 -4.72
N LEU A 51 3.02 -12.79 -3.45
CA LEU A 51 4.42 -12.64 -3.07
C LEU A 51 5.19 -13.97 -3.15
N THR A 52 4.51 -15.11 -3.29
CA THR A 52 5.15 -16.44 -3.35
C THR A 52 5.97 -16.66 -4.63
N VAL A 53 5.75 -15.82 -5.65
CA VAL A 53 6.56 -15.80 -6.89
C VAL A 53 8.00 -15.34 -6.66
N TYR A 54 8.26 -14.68 -5.53
CA TYR A 54 9.60 -14.19 -5.18
C TYR A 54 10.36 -15.19 -4.32
N ARG A 55 11.70 -15.14 -4.41
CA ARG A 55 12.60 -15.89 -3.53
C ARG A 55 12.39 -15.52 -2.07
N ASP A 56 12.55 -16.48 -1.17
CA ASP A 56 12.33 -16.33 0.28
C ASP A 56 13.03 -15.10 0.88
N ASP A 57 14.29 -14.87 0.48
CA ASP A 57 15.09 -13.73 0.94
C ASP A 57 14.40 -12.37 0.64
N PHE A 58 13.86 -12.22 -0.57
CA PHE A 58 13.21 -10.99 -1.03
C PHE A 58 11.74 -10.93 -0.57
N ARG A 59 11.05 -12.07 -0.58
CA ARG A 59 9.70 -12.21 -0.04
C ARG A 59 9.65 -11.77 1.41
N GLY A 60 10.54 -12.29 2.26
CA GLY A 60 10.60 -11.90 3.67
C GLY A 60 10.99 -10.44 3.89
N PHE A 61 11.70 -9.81 2.95
CA PHE A 61 11.89 -8.36 2.95
C PHE A 61 10.58 -7.61 2.66
N ILE A 62 9.87 -7.96 1.60
CA ILE A 62 8.60 -7.32 1.22
C ILE A 62 7.51 -7.53 2.27
N GLU A 63 7.39 -8.73 2.84
CA GLU A 63 6.43 -9.02 3.89
C GLU A 63 6.69 -8.19 5.15
N ARG A 64 7.94 -8.08 5.61
CA ARG A 64 8.28 -7.24 6.77
C ARG A 64 8.09 -5.73 6.52
N ASP A 65 8.19 -5.31 5.26
CA ASP A 65 8.07 -3.90 4.89
C ASP A 65 6.62 -3.48 4.62
N LEU A 66 5.81 -4.36 4.01
CA LEU A 66 4.44 -4.07 3.58
C LEU A 66 3.35 -4.63 4.52
N ILE A 67 3.65 -5.69 5.29
CA ILE A 67 2.64 -6.42 6.07
C ILE A 67 2.99 -6.32 7.56
N GLU A 68 2.11 -5.69 8.33
CA GLU A 68 2.21 -5.66 9.78
C GLU A 68 1.77 -7.00 10.37
N GLN A 69 2.73 -7.94 10.51
CA GLN A 69 2.47 -9.31 10.96
C GLN A 69 1.82 -9.42 12.35
N SER A 70 1.95 -8.40 13.20
CA SER A 70 1.30 -8.33 14.51
C SER A 70 -0.23 -8.25 14.44
N MET A 71 -0.79 -7.85 13.30
CA MET A 71 -2.24 -7.82 13.05
C MET A 71 -2.76 -9.10 12.36
N MET A 72 -1.88 -10.02 11.96
CA MET A 72 -2.29 -11.24 11.27
C MET A 72 -2.78 -12.26 12.31
N VAL A 73 -4.08 -12.56 12.29
CA VAL A 73 -4.65 -13.63 13.13
C VAL A 73 -4.11 -14.97 12.60
N ALA A 74 -3.55 -15.79 13.50
CA ALA A 74 -2.99 -17.09 13.20
C ALA A 74 -4.03 -18.11 12.74
#